data_AF-A0A496SID0-F1
#
_entry.id   AF-A0A496SID0-F1
#
_cell.length_a   1.000
_cell.length_b   1.000
_cell.length_c   1.000
_cell.angle_alpha   90.00
_cell.angle_beta   90.00
_cell.angle_gamma   90.00
#
_symmetry.space_group_name_H-M   'P 1'
#
loop_
_entity.id
_entity.type
_entity.pdbx_description
1 polymer ?
#
loop_
_entity_poly.entity_id
_entity_poly.type
_entity_poly.pdbx_seq_one_letter_code
_entity_poly.pdbx_strand_id
1 'polypeptide(L)' 'MRVISVRIDEQLLNEALKQIKAGKFKNFSELVREALRTYLLRNRYKWRTREELREYLKKRKFRRSGEIIDEVREEDEL' A
#
# COMPACT_ATOMS: atom_id res chain seq x y z
N MET A 1 -0.17 20.54 -10.85
CA MET A 1 -0.58 19.70 -9.71
C MET A 1 -1.89 19.00 -10.09
N ARG A 2 -1.95 17.66 -10.10
CA ARG A 2 -3.23 16.96 -10.38
C ARG A 2 -4.11 17.00 -9.12
N VAL A 3 -5.37 17.39 -9.28
CA VAL A 3 -6.35 17.43 -8.19
C VAL A 3 -7.22 16.18 -8.30
N ILE A 4 -7.42 15.49 -7.18
CA ILE A 4 -8.28 14.31 -7.09
C ILE A 4 -9.35 14.63 -6.06
N SER A 5 -10.61 14.47 -6.46
CA SER A 5 -11.75 14.57 -5.55
C SER A 5 -12.05 13.17 -4.99
N VAL A 6 -12.17 13.07 -3.67
CA VAL A 6 -12.43 11.80 -2.98
C VAL A 6 -13.73 11.95 -2.18
N ARG A 7 -14.62 10.95 -2.29
CA ARG A 7 -15.80 10.85 -1.43
C ARG A 7 -15.44 10.01 -0.21
N ILE A 8 -15.79 10.51 0.97
CA ILE A 8 -15.43 9.92 2.25
C ILE A 8 -16.67 9.95 3.13
N ASP A 9 -16.90 8.86 3.86
CA ASP A 9 -18.00 8.78 4.80
C ASP A 9 -17.86 9.82 5.91
N GLU A 10 -19.00 10.33 6.38
CA GLU A 10 -19.05 11.40 7.39
C GLU A 10 -18.40 10.99 8.72
N GLN A 11 -18.49 9.70 9.09
CA GLN A 11 -17.83 9.16 10.26
C GLN A 11 -16.29 9.28 10.16
N LEU A 12 -15.74 8.87 9.02
CA LEU A 12 -14.30 8.98 8.72
C LEU A 12 -13.84 10.44 8.66
N LEU A 13 -14.66 11.31 8.08
CA LEU A 13 -14.38 12.75 8.06
C LEU A 13 -14.27 13.32 9.48
N ASN A 14 -15.19 12.95 10.36
CA ASN A 14 -15.18 13.41 11.75
C ASN A 14 -13.95 12.93 12.52
N GLU A 15 -13.50 11.69 12.30
CA GLU A 15 -12.26 11.17 12.88
C GLU A 15 -11.02 11.90 12.36
N ALA A 16 -10.95 12.14 11.04
CA ALA A 16 -9.86 12.89 10.45
C ALA A 16 -9.77 14.32 11.01
N LEU A 17 -10.91 15.00 11.20
CA LEU A 17 -10.95 16.32 11.81
C LEU A 17 -10.50 16.31 13.27
N LYS A 18 -10.80 15.25 14.05
CA LYS A 18 -10.26 15.10 15.41
C LYS A 18 -8.73 15.00 15.40
N GLN A 19 -8.16 14.25 14.47
CA GLN A 19 -6.70 14.10 14.37
C GLN A 19 -6.00 15.40 13.94
N ILE A 20 -6.62 16.17 13.06
CA ILE A 20 -6.13 17.51 12.67
C ILE A 20 -6.20 18.47 13.87
N LYS A 21 -7.33 18.49 14.60
CA LYS A 21 -7.48 19.31 15.82
C LYS A 21 -6.47 18.93 16.90
N ALA A 22 -6.11 17.65 17.00
CA ALA A 22 -5.08 17.16 17.92
C ALA A 22 -3.65 17.54 17.47
N GLY A 23 -3.47 18.24 16.34
CA GLY A 23 -2.17 18.66 15.84
C GLY A 23 -1.32 17.55 15.22
N LYS A 24 -1.87 16.34 15.03
CA LYS A 24 -1.15 15.23 14.39
C LYS A 24 -0.88 15.49 12.90
N PHE A 25 -1.77 16.24 12.25
CA PHE A 25 -1.66 16.63 10.84
C PHE A 25 -2.02 18.10 10.69
N LYS A 26 -1.37 18.81 9.77
CA LYS A 26 -1.60 20.24 9.53
C LYS A 26 -2.90 20.49 8.78
N ASN A 27 -3.27 19.60 7.86
CA ASN A 27 -4.50 19.70 7.09
C ASN A 27 -4.97 18.34 6.56
N PHE A 28 -6.19 18.33 6.02
CA PHE A 28 -6.80 17.12 5.49
C PHE A 28 -6.02 16.50 4.32
N SER A 29 -5.46 17.34 3.44
CA SER A 29 -4.69 16.88 2.30
C SER A 29 -3.41 16.12 2.71
N GLU A 30 -2.75 16.56 3.77
CA GLU A 30 -1.59 15.88 4.35
C GLU A 30 -1.97 14.50 4.89
N LEU A 31 -3.04 14.43 5.69
CA LEU A 31 -3.58 13.18 6.21
C LEU A 31 -3.92 12.19 5.09
N VAL A 32 -4.62 12.64 4.05
CA VAL A 32 -5.00 11.78 2.92
C VAL A 32 -3.77 11.28 2.15
N ARG A 33 -2.75 12.13 1.93
CA ARG A 33 -1.51 11.71 1.28
C ARG A 33 -0.76 10.67 2.09
N GLU A 34 -0.71 10.82 3.40
CA GLU A 34 -0.03 9.88 4.28
C GLU A 34 -0.77 8.54 4.37
N ALA A 35 -2.10 8.57 4.43
CA ALA A 35 -2.93 7.38 4.34
C ALA A 35 -2.71 6.62 3.01
N LEU A 36 -2.72 7.33 1.88
CA LEU A 36 -2.43 6.73 0.56
C LEU A 36 -1.01 6.18 0.48
N ARG A 37 -0.01 6.91 1.00
CA ARG A 37 1.38 6.44 1.04
C ARG A 37 1.50 5.16 1.85
N THR A 38 0.84 5.11 3.01
CA THR A 38 0.85 3.94 3.90
C THR A 38 0.15 2.75 3.24
N TYR A 39 -1.00 2.97 2.61
CA TYR A 39 -1.72 1.95 1.84
C TYR A 39 -0.87 1.40 0.69
N LEU A 40 -0.28 2.29 -0.11
CA LEU A 40 0.58 1.92 -1.23
C LEU A 40 1.82 1.18 -0.75
N LEU A 41 2.46 1.60 0.34
CA LEU A 41 3.60 0.88 0.91
C LEU A 41 3.20 -0.51 1.42
N ARG A 42 2.02 -0.62 2.05
CA ARG A 42 1.49 -1.89 2.55
C ARG A 42 1.08 -2.86 1.43
N ASN A 43 0.68 -2.34 0.28
CA ASN A 43 0.22 -3.13 -0.88
C ASN A 43 1.25 -3.21 -2.02
N ARG A 44 2.39 -2.50 -1.92
CA ARG A 44 3.46 -2.53 -2.94
C ARG A 44 4.11 -3.90 -3.09
N TYR A 45 3.93 -4.76 -2.09
CA TYR A 45 4.35 -6.14 -2.13
C TYR A 45 3.11 -6.99 -1.83
N LYS A 46 2.76 -7.91 -2.74
CA LYS A 46 1.69 -8.90 -2.52
C LYS A 46 1.89 -9.69 -1.22
N TRP A 47 3.12 -9.77 -0.74
CA TRP A 47 3.52 -10.48 0.47
C TRP A 47 3.91 -9.50 1.57
N ARG A 48 3.23 -9.59 2.71
CA ARG A 48 3.44 -8.78 3.91
C ARG A 48 4.59 -9.32 4.75
N THR A 49 4.95 -10.59 4.63
CA THR A 49 6.03 -11.23 5.38
C THR A 49 6.93 -12.09 4.50
N ARG A 50 8.15 -12.36 4.99
CA ARG A 50 9.09 -13.28 4.33
C ARG A 50 8.57 -14.72 4.27
N GLU A 51 7.68 -15.08 5.19
CA GLU A 51 7.00 -16.37 5.23
C GLU A 51 5.96 -16.48 4.12
N GLU A 52 5.13 -15.46 3.91
CA GLU A 52 4.17 -15.41 2.80
C GLU A 52 4.87 -15.53 1.43
N LEU A 53 6.00 -14.84 1.26
CA LEU A 53 6.81 -14.96 0.04
C LEU A 53 7.38 -16.38 -0.12
N ARG A 54 7.90 -16.99 0.95
CA ARG A 54 8.41 -18.38 0.90
C ARG A 54 7.31 -19.37 0.58
N GLU A 55 6.11 -19.17 1.11
CA GLU A 55 4.96 -20.04 0.86
C GLU A 55 4.46 -19.91 -0.59
N TYR A 56 4.44 -18.69 -1.14
CA TYR A 56 4.18 -18.45 -2.55
C TYR A 56 5.21 -19.17 -3.44
N LEU A 57 6.49 -19.03 -3.14
CA LEU A 57 7.58 -19.65 -3.91
C LEU A 57 7.60 -21.18 -3.80
N LYS A 58 7.19 -21.76 -2.66
CA LYS A 58 7.10 -23.22 -2.48
C LYS A 58 6.09 -23.90 -3.40
N LYS A 59 5.05 -23.19 -3.84
CA LYS A 59 4.01 -23.73 -4.74
C LYS A 59 4.47 -23.78 -6.20
N ARG A 60 5.59 -23.15 -6.56
CA ARG A 60 6.20 -23.24 -7.89
C ARG A 60 7.30 -24.30 -7.93
N LYS A 61 7.43 -25.00 -9.05
CA LYS A 61 8.53 -25.94 -9.28
C LYS A 61 9.86 -25.20 -9.14
N PHE A 62 10.79 -25.76 -8.38
CA PHE A 62 12.12 -25.19 -8.15
C PHE A 62 12.81 -24.91 -9.48
N ARG A 63 13.00 -23.63 -9.82
CA ARG A 63 13.83 -23.17 -10.95
C ARG A 63 15.01 -22.37 -10.41
N ARG A 64 16.07 -22.23 -11.20
CA ARG A 64 17.29 -21.52 -10.77
C ARG A 64 16.93 -20.10 -10.34
N SER A 65 17.52 -19.65 -9.24
CA SER A 65 17.13 -18.47 -8.46
C SER A 65 17.09 -17.13 -9.22
N GLY A 66 17.74 -17.02 -10.39
CA GLY A 66 17.68 -15.83 -11.23
C GLY A 66 16.36 -15.68 -12.00
N GLU A 67 15.82 -16.76 -12.54
CA GLU A 67 14.64 -16.72 -13.43
C GLU A 67 13.33 -16.38 -12.68
N ILE A 68 13.28 -16.70 -11.38
CA ILE A 68 12.09 -16.46 -10.54
C ILE A 68 11.91 -14.96 -10.22
N ILE A 69 13.01 -14.20 -10.12
CA ILE A 69 12.95 -12.78 -9.76
C ILE A 69 12.41 -11.95 -10.92
N ASP A 70 12.78 -12.30 -12.15
CA ASP A 70 12.35 -11.59 -13.35
C ASP A 70 10.87 -11.91 -13.68
N GLU A 71 10.44 -13.17 -13.54
CA GLU A 71 9.05 -13.60 -13.78
C GLU A 71 8.06 -12.96 -12.78
N VAL A 72 8.48 -12.80 -11.52
CA VAL A 72 7.68 -12.09 -10.50
C VAL A 72 7.58 -10.59 -10.80
N ARG A 73 8.63 -9.98 -11.36
CA ARG A 73 8.59 -8.57 -11.78
C ARG A 73 7.68 -8.35 -12.98
N GLU A 74 7.71 -9.24 -13.96
CA GLU A 74 6.82 -9.18 -15.13
C GLU A 74 5.34 -9.35 -14.74
N GLU A 75 5.02 -10.20 -13.75
CA GLU A 75 3.65 -10.37 -13.23
C GLU A 75 3.12 -9.19 -12.40
N ASP A 76 3.98 -8.33 -11.86
CA ASP A 76 3.58 -7.14 -11.11
C ASP A 76 3.50 -5.89 -12.00
N GLU A 77 3.98 -5.94 -13.25
CA GLU A 77 3.88 -4.87 -14.26
C GLU A 77 2.67 -5.01 -15.21
N LEU A 78 1.94 -6.13 -15.15
CA LEU A 78 0.66 -6.40 -15.86
C LEU A 78 -0.57 -6.03 -15.01
#